data_AF-A0A7S2DLK7-F1
#
_entry.id   AF-A0A7S2DLK7-F1
#
_cell.length_a   1.000
_cell.length_b   1.000
_cell.length_c   1.000
_cell.angle_alpha   90.00
_cell.angle_beta   90.00
_cell.angle_gamma   90.00
#
_symmetry.space_group_name_H-M   'P 1'
#
loop_
_entity.id
_entity.type
_entity.pdbx_description
1 polymer ?
#
loop_
_entity_poly.entity_id
_entity_poly.type
_entity_poly.pdbx_seq_one_letter_code
_entity_poly.pdbx_strand_id
1 'polypeptide(L)'
;EVLGWLTARYGIPVPYRAQRPPDSDKWASSKAELETVPEGYCRTYYLRRFFGRSGLTVSPASHWALGLPAYVQWTSPIRRCYDLIVHQQLRCWLLSPRGQRERRRVLFHQSPQVNDASKQQAQGKYPYTRLQLKELLRQKNKIIGGVSRLSFDCKRYWLLEALRQAAGEETRS
;
A
#
# COMPACT_ATOMS: atom_id res chain seq x y z
N GLU A 1 6.27 8.51 2.56
CA GLU A 1 5.82 9.90 2.41
C GLU A 1 6.46 10.60 1.22
N VAL A 2 7.77 10.92 1.27
CA VAL A 2 8.49 11.69 0.23
C VAL A 2 8.21 11.20 -1.19
N LEU A 3 8.33 9.90 -1.43
CA LEU A 3 8.09 9.35 -2.76
C LEU A 3 6.65 9.54 -3.22
N GLY A 4 5.67 9.43 -2.31
CA GLY A 4 4.26 9.66 -2.62
C GLY A 4 3.97 11.10 -3.02
N TRP A 5 4.60 12.07 -2.35
CA TRP A 5 4.55 13.48 -2.75
C TRP A 5 5.19 13.69 -4.13
N LEU A 6 6.39 13.15 -4.36
CA LEU A 6 7.13 13.32 -5.60
C LEU A 6 6.37 12.73 -6.80
N THR A 7 5.89 11.49 -6.67
CA THR A 7 5.17 10.82 -7.77
C THR A 7 3.83 11.50 -8.05
N ALA A 8 3.14 12.01 -7.02
CA ALA A 8 1.92 12.79 -7.21
C ALA A 8 2.19 14.11 -7.92
N ARG A 9 3.23 14.86 -7.50
CA ARG A 9 3.63 16.15 -8.07
C ARG A 9 4.01 16.06 -9.55
N TYR A 10 4.79 15.05 -9.92
CA TYR A 10 5.26 14.88 -11.30
C TYR A 10 4.39 13.94 -12.13
N GLY A 11 3.28 13.44 -11.57
CA GLY A 11 2.32 12.58 -12.26
C GLY A 11 2.86 11.20 -12.65
N ILE A 12 3.87 10.69 -11.94
CA ILE A 12 4.52 9.41 -12.23
C ILE A 12 3.54 8.27 -11.92
N PRO A 13 3.27 7.37 -12.88
CA PRO A 13 2.34 6.26 -12.67
C PRO A 13 3.00 5.18 -11.81
N VAL A 14 2.55 5.06 -10.57
CA VAL A 14 3.02 4.07 -9.59
C VAL A 14 1.86 3.48 -8.81
N PRO A 15 1.99 2.28 -8.22
CA PRO A 15 1.02 1.76 -7.27
C PRO A 15 1.09 2.54 -5.94
N TYR A 16 0.07 3.34 -5.68
CA TYR A 16 -0.17 4.01 -4.40
C TYR A 16 -0.91 3.06 -3.45
N ARG A 17 -0.60 3.12 -2.16
CA ARG A 17 -1.35 2.46 -1.10
C ARG A 17 -2.29 3.49 -0.48
N ALA A 18 -3.59 3.24 -0.58
CA ALA A 18 -4.62 4.13 -0.07
C ALA A 18 -5.45 3.42 1.00
N GLN A 19 -6.00 4.21 1.90
CA GLN A 19 -6.90 3.73 2.95
C GLN A 19 -7.95 4.80 3.18
N ARG A 20 -9.22 4.41 2.99
CA ARG A 20 -10.36 5.28 3.25
C ARG A 20 -10.47 5.58 4.75
N PRO A 21 -11.08 6.73 5.11
CA PRO A 21 -11.46 6.97 6.50
C PRO A 21 -12.37 5.84 7.03
N PRO A 22 -12.37 5.65 8.37
CA PRO A 22 -13.37 4.82 9.05
C PRO A 22 -14.77 5.17 8.60
N ASP A 23 -15.61 4.15 8.58
CA ASP A 23 -17.04 4.31 8.33
C ASP A 23 -17.67 5.07 9.50
N SER A 24 -18.30 6.22 9.21
CA SER A 24 -18.91 7.11 10.21
C SER A 24 -19.99 6.40 11.02
N ASP A 25 -20.72 5.49 10.38
CA ASP A 25 -21.91 4.87 10.97
C ASP A 25 -21.48 3.78 11.95
N LYS A 26 -20.42 3.05 11.60
CA LYS A 26 -19.77 2.08 12.51
C LYS A 26 -19.12 2.78 13.69
N TRP A 27 -18.49 3.92 13.45
CA TRP A 27 -17.88 4.71 14.51
C TRP A 27 -18.92 5.20 15.52
N ALA A 28 -20.04 5.77 15.04
CA ALA A 28 -21.10 6.29 15.90
C ALA A 28 -21.72 5.20 16.77
N SER A 29 -21.99 4.03 16.18
CA SER A 29 -22.65 2.91 16.87
C SER A 29 -21.79 2.28 17.98
N SER A 30 -20.45 2.35 17.87
CA SER A 30 -19.53 1.74 18.84
C SER A 30 -18.96 2.71 19.87
N LYS A 31 -19.41 3.99 19.89
CA LYS A 31 -18.88 4.99 20.82
C LYS A 31 -19.12 4.62 22.28
N ALA A 32 -20.31 4.11 22.61
CA ALA A 32 -20.64 3.67 23.96
C ALA A 32 -19.76 2.48 24.42
N GLU A 33 -19.50 1.52 23.53
CA GLU A 33 -18.60 0.39 23.81
C GLU A 33 -17.15 0.85 23.95
N LEU A 34 -16.71 1.86 23.19
CA LEU A 34 -15.36 2.40 23.30
C LEU A 34 -15.09 3.06 24.65
N GLU A 35 -16.09 3.71 25.26
CA GLU A 35 -15.94 4.33 26.60
C GLU A 35 -15.83 3.30 27.73
N THR A 36 -16.27 2.05 27.52
CA THR A 36 -16.07 0.98 28.52
C THR A 36 -14.66 0.38 28.46
N VAL A 37 -13.92 0.62 27.37
CA VAL A 37 -12.55 0.14 27.22
C VAL A 37 -11.59 1.11 27.92
N PRO A 38 -10.79 0.65 28.90
CA PRO A 38 -9.82 1.49 29.58
C PRO A 38 -8.86 2.18 28.61
N GLU A 39 -8.52 3.44 28.89
CA GLU A 39 -7.53 4.18 28.10
C GLU A 39 -6.16 3.46 28.03
N GLY A 40 -5.40 3.76 26.98
CA GLY A 40 -4.12 3.10 26.70
C GLY A 40 -4.22 2.04 25.60
N TYR A 41 -3.34 1.04 25.67
CA TYR A 41 -3.12 0.09 24.57
C TYR A 41 -4.37 -0.73 24.19
N CYS A 42 -5.20 -1.10 25.16
CA CYS A 42 -6.44 -1.83 24.93
C CYS A 42 -7.41 -1.01 24.06
N ARG A 43 -7.61 0.26 24.39
CA ARG A 43 -8.44 1.19 23.60
C ARG A 43 -7.84 1.42 22.22
N THR A 44 -6.52 1.65 22.12
CA THR A 44 -5.84 1.80 20.81
C THR A 44 -5.98 0.55 19.94
N TYR A 45 -5.87 -0.65 20.52
CA TYR A 45 -6.07 -1.91 19.80
C TYR A 45 -7.51 -2.06 19.32
N TYR A 46 -8.48 -1.76 20.18
CA TYR A 46 -9.90 -1.78 19.84
C TYR A 46 -10.23 -0.84 18.66
N LEU A 47 -9.66 0.38 18.66
CA LEU A 47 -9.85 1.36 17.58
C LEU A 47 -9.44 0.86 16.20
N ARG A 48 -8.52 -0.11 16.10
CA ARG A 48 -8.09 -0.69 14.82
C ARG A 48 -9.24 -1.37 14.07
N ARG A 49 -10.30 -1.80 14.76
CA ARG A 49 -11.48 -2.45 14.14
C ARG A 49 -12.25 -1.51 13.21
N PHE A 50 -12.16 -0.21 13.45
CA PHE A 50 -12.83 0.81 12.62
C PHE A 50 -12.00 1.19 11.38
N PHE A 51 -10.74 0.76 11.30
CA PHE A 51 -9.89 1.14 10.17
C PHE A 51 -10.33 0.40 8.91
N GLY A 52 -10.56 1.16 7.84
CA GLY A 52 -10.83 0.60 6.53
C GLY A 52 -9.65 -0.25 6.02
N ARG A 53 -9.93 -1.22 5.14
CA ARG A 53 -8.87 -1.98 4.48
C ARG A 53 -8.04 -1.05 3.59
N SER A 54 -6.71 -1.20 3.65
CA SER A 54 -5.84 -0.55 2.68
C SER A 54 -5.93 -1.23 1.32
N GLY A 55 -6.08 -0.47 0.25
CA GLY A 55 -6.06 -0.94 -1.13
C GLY A 55 -4.90 -0.34 -1.92
N LEU A 56 -4.68 -0.88 -3.11
CA LEU A 56 -3.77 -0.29 -4.09
C LEU A 56 -4.57 0.50 -5.14
N THR A 57 -4.02 1.62 -5.56
CA THR A 57 -4.57 2.51 -6.56
C THR A 57 -3.46 3.02 -7.48
N VAL A 58 -3.80 3.38 -8.71
CA VAL A 58 -2.87 3.94 -9.70
C VAL A 58 -2.88 5.48 -9.68
N SER A 59 -3.87 6.06 -9.03
CA SER A 59 -3.94 7.49 -8.75
C SER A 59 -3.52 7.77 -7.31
N PRO A 60 -2.85 8.91 -7.04
CA PRO A 60 -2.59 9.35 -5.68
C PRO A 60 -3.89 9.39 -4.87
N ALA A 61 -3.85 8.85 -3.66
CA ALA A 61 -4.98 8.84 -2.76
C ALA A 61 -4.52 8.76 -1.30
N SER A 62 -5.35 9.30 -0.41
CA SER A 62 -5.05 9.41 1.01
C SER A 62 -4.94 8.05 1.69
N HIS A 63 -4.07 8.01 2.69
CA HIS A 63 -3.92 6.89 3.59
C HIS A 63 -4.27 7.31 5.01
N TRP A 64 -5.54 7.14 5.39
CA TRP A 64 -6.09 7.69 6.63
C TRP A 64 -5.26 7.36 7.88
N ALA A 65 -4.91 6.10 8.13
CA ALA A 65 -4.16 5.74 9.35
C ALA A 65 -2.71 6.25 9.39
N LEU A 66 -2.17 6.72 8.25
CA LEU A 66 -0.85 7.34 8.19
C LEU A 66 -0.93 8.88 8.16
N GLY A 67 -2.12 9.46 7.99
CA GLY A 67 -2.29 10.90 7.83
C GLY A 67 -1.66 11.47 6.55
N LEU A 68 -1.37 10.63 5.54
CA LEU A 68 -0.66 11.06 4.32
C LEU A 68 -1.61 11.24 3.14
N PRO A 69 -1.49 12.33 2.35
CA PRO A 69 -2.32 12.57 1.17
C PRO A 69 -2.02 11.59 0.02
N ALA A 70 -0.80 11.06 -0.03
CA ALA A 70 -0.39 10.01 -0.94
C ALA A 70 0.72 9.17 -0.31
N TYR A 71 0.60 7.84 -0.37
CA TYR A 71 1.59 6.91 0.15
C TYR A 71 1.96 5.86 -0.89
N VAL A 72 3.26 5.62 -1.06
CA VAL A 72 3.83 4.62 -1.97
C VAL A 72 4.79 3.74 -1.18
N GLN A 73 4.63 2.43 -1.30
CA GLN A 73 5.56 1.46 -0.73
C GLN A 73 6.66 1.14 -1.75
N TRP A 74 7.92 1.18 -1.32
CA TRP A 74 9.07 0.99 -2.22
C TRP A 74 10.32 0.42 -1.54
N THR A 75 10.26 0.23 -0.21
CA THR A 75 11.41 -0.13 0.64
C THR A 75 11.67 -1.63 0.76
N SER A 76 10.94 -2.47 0.03
CA SER A 76 11.08 -3.94 0.10
C SER A 76 10.94 -4.62 -1.28
N PRO A 77 11.72 -4.20 -2.30
CA PRO A 77 11.64 -4.73 -3.67
C PRO A 77 11.88 -6.23 -3.79
N ILE A 78 12.70 -6.84 -2.92
CA ILE A 78 12.98 -8.29 -2.95
C ILE A 78 11.71 -9.11 -2.65
N ARG A 79 10.84 -8.61 -1.76
CA ARG A 79 9.67 -9.36 -1.25
C ARG A 79 8.32 -8.81 -1.72
N ARG A 80 8.29 -7.63 -2.33
CA ARG A 80 7.05 -6.99 -2.84
C ARG A 80 7.23 -6.62 -4.30
N CYS A 81 6.54 -7.33 -5.21
CA CYS A 81 6.60 -7.05 -6.64
C CYS A 81 6.16 -5.61 -6.99
N TYR A 82 5.28 -5.01 -6.19
CA TYR A 82 4.85 -3.62 -6.41
C TYR A 82 5.96 -2.62 -6.18
N ASP A 83 6.85 -2.88 -5.21
CA ASP A 83 8.01 -2.04 -4.97
C ASP A 83 8.94 -2.10 -6.20
N LEU A 84 9.12 -3.27 -6.84
CA LEU A 84 9.89 -3.37 -8.09
C LEU A 84 9.32 -2.50 -9.21
N ILE A 85 7.99 -2.49 -9.39
CA ILE A 85 7.31 -1.62 -10.35
C ILE A 85 7.61 -0.16 -10.04
N VAL A 86 7.54 0.25 -8.77
CA VAL A 86 7.87 1.62 -8.35
C VAL A 86 9.31 1.97 -8.70
N HIS A 87 10.27 1.08 -8.42
CA HIS A 87 11.68 1.28 -8.74
C HIS A 87 11.92 1.45 -10.25
N GLN A 88 11.29 0.62 -11.08
CA GLN A 88 11.41 0.71 -12.54
C GLN A 88 10.83 2.01 -13.09
N GLN A 89 9.64 2.40 -12.61
CA GLN A 89 8.98 3.66 -12.98
C GLN A 89 9.81 4.88 -12.58
N LEU A 90 10.34 4.88 -11.35
CA LEU A 90 11.17 5.96 -10.83
C LEU A 90 12.49 6.07 -11.61
N ARG A 91 13.15 4.95 -11.93
CA ARG A 91 14.35 4.93 -12.76
C ARG A 91 14.09 5.57 -14.13
N CYS A 92 13.01 5.19 -14.80
CA CYS A 92 12.64 5.77 -16.10
C CYS A 92 12.35 7.28 -15.98
N TRP A 93 11.69 7.72 -14.92
CA TRP A 93 11.47 9.15 -14.68
C TRP A 93 12.79 9.90 -14.48
N LEU A 94 13.69 9.41 -13.63
CA LEU A 94 14.99 10.03 -13.35
C LEU A 94 15.89 10.15 -14.59
N LEU A 95 15.75 9.23 -15.54
CA LEU A 95 16.47 9.23 -16.82
C LEU A 95 15.79 10.08 -17.89
N SER A 96 14.50 10.42 -17.74
CA SER A 96 13.79 11.29 -18.69
C SER A 96 14.36 12.72 -18.69
N PRO A 97 14.18 13.50 -19.77
CA PRO A 97 14.60 14.91 -19.81
C PRO A 97 14.06 15.73 -18.63
N ARG A 98 12.83 15.44 -18.18
CA ARG A 98 12.23 16.11 -17.02
C ARG A 98 12.93 15.73 -15.71
N GLY A 99 13.19 14.44 -15.48
CA GLY A 99 13.92 13.99 -14.30
C GLY A 99 15.35 14.49 -14.26
N GLN A 100 16.04 14.52 -15.40
CA GLN A 100 17.39 15.09 -15.51
C GLN A 100 17.41 16.59 -15.19
N ARG A 101 16.41 17.36 -15.66
CA ARG A 101 16.25 18.79 -15.32
C ARG A 101 16.06 18.98 -13.82
N GLU A 102 15.15 18.24 -13.18
CA GLU A 102 14.92 18.34 -11.74
C GLU A 102 16.16 17.91 -10.92
N ARG A 103 16.88 16.85 -11.35
CA ARG A 103 18.14 16.44 -10.72
C ARG A 103 19.18 17.55 -10.76
N ARG A 104 19.40 18.17 -11.93
CA ARG A 104 20.30 19.32 -12.07
C ARG A 104 19.87 20.46 -11.17
N ARG A 105 18.58 20.79 -11.15
CA ARG A 105 18.03 21.85 -10.31
C ARG A 105 18.35 21.65 -8.83
N VAL A 106 18.13 20.44 -8.30
CA VAL A 106 18.43 20.11 -6.90
C VAL A 106 19.93 20.14 -6.63
N LEU A 107 20.74 19.53 -7.49
CA LEU A 107 22.21 19.49 -7.32
C LEU A 107 22.83 20.88 -7.34
N PHE A 108 22.35 21.77 -8.22
CA PHE A 108 22.89 23.11 -8.39
C PHE A 108 22.14 24.19 -7.58
N HIS A 109 21.27 23.80 -6.63
CA HIS A 109 20.46 24.72 -5.79
C HIS A 109 19.78 25.84 -6.60
N GLN A 110 19.34 25.54 -7.83
CA GLN A 110 18.74 26.55 -8.69
C GLN A 110 17.29 26.82 -8.24
N SER A 111 17.01 28.09 -7.96
CA SER A 111 15.67 28.58 -7.62
C SER A 111 14.63 28.11 -8.65
N PRO A 112 13.40 27.78 -8.22
CA PRO A 112 12.32 27.47 -9.15
C PRO A 112 12.14 28.66 -10.10
N GLN A 113 12.42 28.46 -11.38
CA GLN A 113 11.79 29.27 -12.42
C GLN A 113 10.30 28.90 -12.38
N VAL A 114 9.46 29.84 -11.92
CA VAL A 114 8.00 29.68 -11.80
C VAL A 114 7.41 29.74 -13.21
N ASN A 115 7.61 28.68 -13.98
CA ASN A 115 6.81 28.45 -15.17
C ASN A 115 5.68 27.52 -14.78
N ASP A 116 4.44 28.00 -14.95
CA ASP A 116 3.16 27.30 -14.77
C ASP A 116 2.95 26.09 -15.71
N ALA A 117 4.00 25.29 -15.93
CA ALA A 117 3.93 24.00 -16.64
C ALA A 117 3.33 22.87 -15.76
N SER A 118 2.60 23.26 -14.70
CA SER A 118 1.96 22.45 -13.66
C SER A 118 0.98 21.39 -14.21
N LYS A 119 0.62 21.44 -15.50
CA LYS A 119 -0.37 20.55 -16.12
C LYS A 119 0.14 19.71 -17.29
N GLN A 120 1.44 19.71 -17.61
CA GLN A 120 1.95 18.73 -18.56
C GLN A 120 2.19 17.41 -17.83
N GLN A 121 1.17 16.54 -17.82
CA GLN A 121 1.37 15.13 -17.47
C GLN A 121 2.51 14.61 -18.34
N ALA A 122 3.61 14.20 -17.71
CA ALA A 122 4.75 13.69 -18.44
C ALA A 122 4.28 12.46 -19.23
N GLN A 123 4.14 12.59 -20.54
CA GLN A 123 4.13 11.47 -21.49
C GLN A 123 5.55 10.86 -21.56
N GLY A 124 6.16 10.61 -20.39
CA GLY A 124 7.39 9.84 -20.31
C GLY A 124 7.08 8.41 -20.76
N LYS A 125 7.96 7.82 -21.56
CA LYS A 125 7.89 6.40 -21.90
C LYS A 125 8.20 5.59 -20.65
N TYR A 126 7.16 5.27 -19.90
CA TYR A 126 7.22 4.44 -18.71
C TYR A 126 7.09 2.95 -19.08
N PRO A 127 7.74 2.01 -18.35
CA PRO A 127 7.60 0.58 -18.62
C PRO A 127 6.16 0.09 -18.51
N TYR A 128 5.40 0.70 -17.60
CA TYR A 128 3.98 0.43 -17.41
C TYR A 128 3.17 1.73 -17.50
N THR A 129 2.14 1.74 -18.33
CA THR A 129 1.13 2.79 -18.37
C THR A 129 0.17 2.68 -17.19
N ARG A 130 -0.62 3.74 -16.92
CA ARG A 130 -1.66 3.68 -15.87
C ARG A 130 -2.67 2.55 -16.11
N LEU A 131 -3.01 2.26 -17.37
CA LEU A 131 -3.93 1.18 -17.73
C LEU A 131 -3.31 -0.18 -17.44
N GLN A 132 -2.05 -0.40 -17.83
CA GLN A 132 -1.33 -1.64 -17.52
C GLN A 132 -1.19 -1.86 -16.01
N LEU A 133 -0.90 -0.79 -15.24
CA LEU A 133 -0.87 -0.89 -13.78
C LEU A 133 -2.24 -1.25 -13.21
N LYS A 134 -3.33 -0.63 -13.69
CA LYS A 134 -4.69 -0.96 -13.24
C LYS A 134 -5.00 -2.44 -13.51
N GLU A 135 -4.62 -2.94 -14.67
CA GLU A 135 -4.85 -4.33 -15.03
C GLU A 135 -4.03 -5.30 -14.17
N LEU A 136 -2.74 -5.01 -13.94
CA LEU A 136 -1.89 -5.80 -13.03
C LEU A 136 -2.45 -5.84 -11.61
N LEU A 137 -2.95 -4.71 -11.08
CA LEU A 137 -3.61 -4.66 -9.78
C LEU A 137 -4.88 -5.52 -9.77
N ARG A 138 -5.69 -5.48 -10.83
CA ARG A 138 -6.93 -6.26 -10.96
C ARG A 138 -6.65 -7.76 -11.03
N GLN A 139 -5.69 -8.19 -11.84
CA GLN A 139 -5.32 -9.60 -12.01
C GLN A 139 -4.76 -10.18 -10.73
N LYS A 140 -3.86 -9.47 -10.03
CA LYS A 140 -3.30 -9.95 -8.77
C LYS A 140 -4.36 -10.08 -7.67
N ASN A 141 -5.36 -9.20 -7.61
CA ASN A 141 -6.47 -9.38 -6.66
C ASN A 141 -7.24 -10.69 -6.92
N LYS A 142 -7.39 -11.11 -8.19
CA LYS A 142 -7.97 -12.42 -8.53
C LYS A 142 -7.07 -13.57 -8.08
N ILE A 143 -5.77 -13.50 -8.38
CA ILE A 143 -4.80 -14.54 -8.02
C ILE A 143 -4.69 -14.69 -6.50
N ILE A 144 -4.52 -13.59 -5.76
CA ILE A 144 -4.49 -13.63 -4.29
C ILE A 144 -5.81 -14.16 -3.74
N GLY A 145 -6.95 -13.81 -4.33
CA GLY A 145 -8.24 -14.39 -3.95
C GLY A 145 -8.29 -15.91 -4.15
N GLY A 146 -7.69 -16.42 -5.23
CA GLY A 146 -7.54 -17.85 -5.48
C GLY A 146 -6.56 -18.54 -4.52
N VAL A 147 -5.37 -17.97 -4.31
CA VAL A 147 -4.36 -18.50 -3.37
C VAL A 147 -4.85 -18.44 -1.93
N SER A 148 -5.63 -17.42 -1.56
CA SER A 148 -6.24 -17.34 -0.22
C SER A 148 -7.23 -18.48 -0.02
N ARG A 149 -8.08 -18.78 -1.02
CA ARG A 149 -8.96 -19.96 -0.96
C ARG A 149 -8.16 -21.25 -0.83
N LEU A 150 -7.14 -21.45 -1.66
CA LEU A 150 -6.25 -22.61 -1.55
C LEU A 150 -5.58 -22.70 -0.17
N SER A 151 -5.11 -21.58 0.40
CA SER A 151 -4.52 -21.55 1.74
C SER A 151 -5.52 -21.75 2.87
N PHE A 152 -6.80 -21.45 2.67
CA PHE A 152 -7.89 -21.73 3.61
C PHE A 152 -8.32 -23.19 3.52
N ASP A 153 -8.38 -23.75 2.30
CA ASP A 153 -8.77 -25.13 2.03
C ASP A 153 -7.64 -26.12 2.38
N CYS A 154 -6.38 -25.69 2.24
CA CYS A 154 -5.23 -26.39 2.82
C CYS A 154 -5.36 -26.33 4.35
N LYS A 155 -5.97 -27.37 4.92
CA LYS A 155 -6.06 -27.62 6.37
C LYS A 155 -4.69 -27.37 7.01
N ARG A 156 -4.52 -26.18 7.58
CA ARG A 156 -3.29 -25.68 8.22
C ARG A 156 -3.05 -26.31 9.59
N TYR A 157 -3.50 -27.56 9.74
CA TYR A 157 -3.55 -28.30 10.97
C TYR A 157 -2.93 -29.68 10.82
N TRP A 158 -2.29 -30.05 9.70
CA TRP A 158 -1.67 -31.38 9.61
C TRP A 158 -0.67 -31.61 10.76
N LEU A 159 0.12 -30.59 11.12
CA LEU A 159 1.04 -30.66 12.26
C LEU A 159 0.29 -30.70 13.60
N LEU A 160 -0.84 -30.00 13.72
CA LEU A 160 -1.69 -30.01 14.92
C LEU A 160 -2.48 -31.34 15.06
N GLU A 161 -2.92 -31.95 13.96
CA GLU A 161 -3.51 -33.28 13.89
C GLU A 161 -2.47 -34.35 14.18
N ALA A 162 -1.26 -34.24 13.62
CA ALA A 162 -0.14 -35.13 13.90
C ALA A 162 0.30 -35.04 15.38
N LEU A 163 0.40 -33.83 15.94
CA LEU A 163 0.69 -33.62 17.36
C LEU A 163 -0.46 -34.09 18.25
N ARG A 164 -1.72 -33.96 17.82
CA ARG A 164 -2.88 -34.47 18.56
C ARG A 164 -2.98 -35.99 18.53
N GLN A 165 -2.58 -36.63 17.43
CA GLN A 165 -2.45 -38.08 17.33
C GLN A 165 -1.30 -38.58 18.19
N ALA A 166 -0.14 -37.92 18.15
CA ALA A 166 1.02 -38.27 18.98
C ALA A 166 0.77 -38.03 20.49
N ALA A 167 0.05 -36.97 20.87
CA ALA A 167 -0.28 -36.67 22.27
C ALA A 167 -1.45 -37.50 22.82
N GLY A 168 -2.17 -38.24 21.97
CA GLY A 168 -3.29 -39.11 22.36
C GLY A 168 -2.86 -40.48 22.90
N GLU A 169 -1.57 -40.84 22.79
CA GLU A 169 -1.06 -42.17 23.18
C GLU A 169 -0.43 -42.20 24.59
N GLU A 170 -0.21 -41.06 25.27
CA GLU A 170 0.49 -41.04 26.58
C GLU A 170 -0.41 -41.01 27.83
N THR A 171 -1.74 -41.01 27.72
CA THR A 171 -2.64 -41.09 28.90
C THR A 171 -3.40 -42.41 28.98
N ARG A 172 -2.67 -43.52 28.97
CA ARG A 172 -3.12 -44.80 29.54
C ARG A 172 -1.94 -45.55 30.17
N SER A 173 -1.64 -45.21 31.42
CA SER A 173 -1.08 -46.11 32.44
C SER A 173 -1.49 -45.59 33.80
#